data_AF-B6WAV3-F1
#
_entry.id   AF-B6WAV3-F1
#
_cell.length_a   1.000
_cell.length_b   1.000
_cell.length_c   1.000
_cell.angle_alpha   90.00
_cell.angle_beta   90.00
_cell.angle_gamma   90.00
#
_symmetry.space_group_name_H-M   'P 1'
#
loop_
_entity.id
_entity.type
_entity.pdbx_description
1 polymer ?
#
loop_
_entity_poly.entity_id
_entity_poly.type
_entity_poly.pdbx_seq_one_letter_code
_entity_poly.pdbx_strand_id
1 'polypeptide(L)'
;MDFWSIGYSPYYTVGVWMGADDQNIYQDDYSTTRAQVIWKNINNQILEGYETKKFKEPKGIIHAKVDTISGKLPTQASYSDPRNTVKDEIFTKDNLPKKRR
;
A
#
# COMPACT_ATOMS: atom_id res chain seq x y z
N MET A 1 9.99 -11.05 19.95
CA MET A 1 9.48 -10.08 18.97
C MET A 1 9.93 -10.54 17.61
N ASP A 2 9.06 -10.43 16.60
CA ASP A 2 9.34 -10.87 15.24
C ASP A 2 9.26 -9.71 14.27
N PHE A 3 10.09 -9.77 13.25
CA PHE A 3 10.16 -8.78 12.19
C PHE A 3 9.70 -9.42 10.88
N TRP A 4 8.77 -8.75 10.21
CA TRP A 4 8.15 -9.26 8.99
C TRP A 4 8.17 -8.20 7.90
N SER A 5 8.52 -8.59 6.69
CA SER A 5 8.35 -7.77 5.50
C SER A 5 7.87 -8.64 4.35
N ILE A 6 6.70 -8.30 3.80
CA ILE A 6 6.08 -9.02 2.70
C ILE A 6 5.68 -8.01 1.63
N GLY A 7 5.93 -8.35 0.37
CA GLY A 7 5.57 -7.53 -0.77
C GLY A 7 5.63 -8.33 -2.06
N TYR A 8 5.14 -7.72 -3.14
CA TYR A 8 4.95 -8.41 -4.41
C TYR A 8 5.14 -7.48 -5.61
N SER A 9 5.49 -8.10 -6.74
CA SER A 9 5.47 -7.55 -8.09
C SER A 9 4.63 -8.45 -8.99
N PRO A 10 4.35 -8.09 -10.26
CA PRO A 10 3.73 -9.01 -11.20
C PRO A 10 4.54 -10.29 -11.50
N TYR A 11 5.78 -10.38 -11.01
CA TYR A 11 6.68 -11.52 -11.25
C TYR A 11 6.83 -12.42 -10.02
N TYR A 12 6.98 -11.83 -8.84
CA TYR A 12 7.30 -12.55 -7.60
C TYR A 12 6.57 -11.96 -6.40
N THR A 13 6.24 -12.83 -5.45
CA THR A 13 5.88 -12.46 -4.08
C THR A 13 7.02 -12.90 -3.16
N VAL A 14 7.50 -11.99 -2.32
CA VAL A 14 8.59 -12.26 -1.38
C VAL A 14 8.10 -11.93 0.02
N GLY A 15 8.25 -12.89 0.93
CA GLY A 15 8.06 -12.70 2.37
C GLY A 15 9.36 -13.01 3.11
N VAL A 16 9.72 -12.14 4.05
CA VAL A 16 10.87 -12.30 4.94
C VAL A 16 10.37 -12.24 6.36
N TRP A 17 10.75 -13.25 7.14
CA TRP A 17 10.67 -13.27 8.59
C TRP A 17 12.07 -13.20 9.17
N MET A 18 12.21 -12.50 10.29
CA MET A 18 13.39 -12.54 11.13
C MET A 18 12.94 -12.56 12.59
N GLY A 19 13.48 -13.50 13.36
CA GLY A 19 13.22 -13.64 14.79
C GLY A 19 14.31 -14.47 15.45
N ALA A 20 14.19 -14.67 16.75
CA ALA A 20 15.08 -15.56 17.49
C ALA A 20 14.39 -16.91 17.68
N ASP A 21 15.15 -17.99 17.51
CA ASP A 21 14.66 -19.34 17.81
C ASP A 21 14.37 -19.48 19.33
N ASP A 22 15.28 -18.96 20.17
CA ASP A 22 15.05 -18.83 21.61
C ASP A 22 14.22 -17.58 21.94
N GLN A 23 13.00 -17.82 22.43
CA GLN A 23 12.05 -16.78 22.79
C GLN A 23 12.47 -15.98 24.03
N ASN A 24 13.49 -16.40 24.77
CA ASN A 24 14.06 -15.63 25.89
C ASN A 24 14.97 -14.49 25.42
N ILE A 25 15.39 -14.48 24.15
CA ILE A 25 16.20 -13.40 23.59
C ILE A 25 15.30 -12.19 23.30
N TYR A 26 15.49 -11.13 24.09
CA TYR A 26 14.82 -9.86 23.85
C TYR A 26 15.36 -9.19 22.58
N GLN A 27 14.43 -8.74 21.74
CA GLN A 27 14.70 -7.97 20.53
C GLN A 27 13.75 -6.78 20.50
N ASP A 28 14.27 -5.61 20.15
CA ASP A 28 13.52 -4.36 20.06
C ASP A 28 14.03 -3.55 18.88
N ASP A 29 13.21 -3.46 17.84
CA ASP A 29 13.44 -2.67 16.65
C ASP A 29 12.16 -2.63 15.79
N TYR A 30 12.26 -2.12 14.56
CA TYR A 30 11.18 -2.14 13.59
C TYR A 30 11.43 -3.15 12.48
N SER A 31 10.36 -3.74 11.92
CA SER A 31 10.49 -4.54 10.70
C SER A 31 11.14 -3.79 9.55
N THR A 32 11.01 -2.46 9.53
CA THR A 32 11.55 -1.57 8.48
C THR A 32 13.08 -1.46 8.51
N THR A 33 13.71 -1.65 9.67
CA THR A 33 15.17 -1.64 9.87
C THR A 33 15.76 -3.05 9.85
N ARG A 34 14.92 -4.08 9.95
CA ARG A 34 15.31 -5.50 9.96
C ARG A 34 14.86 -6.25 8.71
N ALA A 35 13.70 -6.92 8.77
CA ALA A 35 13.20 -7.78 7.70
C ALA A 35 13.08 -7.05 6.34
N GLN A 36 12.73 -5.76 6.33
CA GLN A 36 12.62 -4.96 5.10
C GLN A 36 13.98 -4.78 4.40
N VAL A 37 15.10 -4.69 5.14
CA VAL A 37 16.43 -4.52 4.54
C VAL A 37 16.80 -5.77 3.73
N ILE A 38 16.55 -6.95 4.30
CA ILE A 38 16.75 -8.24 3.62
C ILE A 38 15.78 -8.35 2.43
N TRP A 39 14.50 -8.06 2.65
CA TRP A 39 13.48 -8.08 1.61
C TRP A 39 13.85 -7.18 0.42
N LYS A 40 14.36 -5.96 0.67
CA LYS A 40 14.80 -5.01 -0.36
C LYS A 40 15.96 -5.58 -1.17
N ASN A 41 16.98 -6.14 -0.51
CA ASN A 41 18.14 -6.70 -1.19
C ASN A 41 17.75 -7.88 -2.09
N ILE A 42 16.90 -8.79 -1.60
CA ILE A 42 16.36 -9.90 -2.39
C ILE A 42 15.61 -9.36 -3.61
N ASN A 43 14.65 -8.45 -3.41
CA ASN A 43 13.84 -7.93 -4.52
C ASN A 43 14.66 -7.18 -5.57
N ASN A 44 15.65 -6.37 -5.15
CA ASN A 44 16.53 -5.67 -6.08
C ASN A 44 17.33 -6.64 -6.95
N GLN A 45 17.77 -7.77 -6.38
CA GLN A 45 18.55 -8.76 -7.11
C GLN A 45 17.68 -9.61 -8.05
N ILE A 46 16.56 -10.16 -7.56
CA ILE A 46 15.73 -11.06 -8.37
C ILE A 46 14.93 -10.34 -9.47
N LEU A 47 14.75 -9.02 -9.34
CA LEU A 47 14.09 -8.17 -10.34
C LEU A 47 15.08 -7.41 -11.23
N GLU A 48 16.39 -7.65 -11.09
CA GLU A 48 17.39 -7.01 -11.95
C GLU A 48 17.13 -7.36 -13.42
N GLY A 49 17.06 -6.35 -14.29
CA GLY A 49 16.79 -6.51 -15.72
C GLY A 49 15.32 -6.78 -16.09
N TYR A 50 14.40 -6.89 -15.12
CA TYR A 50 12.98 -7.02 -15.41
C TYR A 50 12.39 -5.67 -15.80
N GLU A 51 11.57 -5.65 -16.85
CA GLU A 51 10.78 -4.46 -17.19
C GLU A 51 9.72 -4.18 -16.11
N THR A 52 9.54 -2.90 -15.78
CA THR A 52 8.46 -2.44 -14.91
C THR A 52 7.11 -2.84 -15.49
N LYS A 53 6.38 -3.71 -14.80
CA LYS A 53 5.02 -4.11 -15.15
C LYS A 53 4.02 -3.66 -14.10
N LYS A 54 2.79 -3.42 -14.54
CA LYS A 54 1.64 -3.13 -13.69
C LYS A 54 0.72 -4.34 -13.65
N PHE A 55 0.01 -4.52 -12.54
CA PHE A 55 -1.10 -5.46 -12.49
C PHE A 55 -2.21 -4.99 -13.44
N LYS A 56 -2.86 -5.94 -14.12
CA LYS A 56 -4.01 -5.64 -14.96
C LYS A 56 -5.18 -5.25 -14.05
N GLU A 57 -5.73 -4.07 -14.26
CA GLU A 57 -6.93 -3.64 -13.54
C GLU A 57 -8.09 -4.61 -13.83
N PRO A 58 -8.70 -5.22 -12.81
CA PRO A 58 -9.82 -6.11 -13.00
C PRO A 58 -11.07 -5.34 -13.43
N LYS A 59 -12.01 -6.02 -14.09
CA LYS A 59 -13.32 -5.43 -14.41
C LYS A 59 -14.05 -5.05 -13.12
N GLY A 60 -14.80 -3.95 -13.16
CA GLY A 60 -15.64 -3.51 -12.03
C GLY A 60 -14.96 -2.55 -11.05
N ILE A 61 -13.71 -2.16 -11.33
CA ILE A 61 -13.05 -1.03 -10.69
C ILE A 61 -13.69 0.28 -11.18
N ILE A 62 -14.01 1.16 -10.24
CA ILE A 62 -14.56 2.50 -10.49
C ILE A 62 -13.59 3.52 -9.89
N HIS A 63 -13.18 4.49 -10.70
CA HIS A 63 -12.38 5.63 -10.25
C HIS A 63 -13.31 6.81 -9.98
N ALA A 64 -13.24 7.39 -8.77
CA ALA A 64 -14.07 8.53 -8.40
C ALA A 64 -13.30 9.53 -7.55
N LYS A 65 -13.65 10.81 -7.70
CA LYS A 65 -13.11 11.88 -6.84
C LYS A 65 -13.74 11.82 -5.46
N VAL A 66 -12.88 11.92 -4.44
CA VAL A 66 -13.27 12.06 -3.04
C VAL A 66 -12.55 13.22 -2.39
N ASP A 67 -13.18 13.79 -1.37
CA ASP A 67 -12.52 14.70 -0.44
C ASP A 67 -11.80 13.89 0.64
N THR A 68 -10.47 14.05 0.73
CA THR A 68 -9.62 13.28 1.65
C THR A 68 -9.86 13.61 3.11
N ILE A 69 -10.56 14.71 3.42
CA ILE A 69 -10.92 15.05 4.80
C ILE A 69 -12.16 14.28 5.25
N SER A 70 -13.21 14.29 4.43
CA SER A 70 -14.48 13.66 4.79
C SER A 70 -14.62 12.20 4.33
N GLY A 71 -13.82 11.76 3.37
CA GLY A 71 -13.96 10.46 2.70
C GLY A 71 -15.21 10.35 1.81
N LYS A 72 -15.85 11.48 1.50
CA LYS A 72 -17.12 11.54 0.74
C LYS A 72 -16.92 12.17 -0.63
N LEU A 73 -18.01 12.21 -1.41
CA LEU A 73 -18.04 12.95 -2.66
C LEU A 73 -17.73 14.44 -2.40
N PRO A 74 -16.82 15.05 -3.19
CA PRO A 74 -16.39 16.41 -2.97
C PRO A 74 -17.55 17.40 -3.17
N THR A 75 -17.54 18.45 -2.36
CA THR A 75 -18.43 19.61 -2.50
C THR A 75 -17.64 20.80 -3.04
N GLN A 76 -18.32 21.92 -3.29
CA GLN A 76 -17.63 23.15 -3.70
C GLN A 76 -16.58 23.56 -2.66
N ALA A 77 -16.87 23.39 -1.37
CA ALA A 77 -15.93 23.67 -0.29
C ALA A 77 -14.66 22.81 -0.40
N SER A 78 -14.78 21.53 -0.80
CA SER A 78 -13.63 20.64 -1.01
C SER A 78 -12.72 21.15 -2.14
N TYR A 79 -13.30 21.61 -3.25
CA TYR A 79 -12.54 22.17 -4.38
C TYR A 79 -11.94 23.55 -4.06
N SER A 80 -12.54 24.30 -3.14
CA SER A 80 -12.03 25.58 -2.68
C SER A 80 -11.02 25.48 -1.54
N ASP A 81 -10.74 24.27 -1.03
CA ASP A 81 -9.77 24.07 0.04
C ASP A 81 -8.34 24.27 -0.48
N PRO A 82 -7.55 25.21 0.08
CA PRO A 82 -6.20 25.51 -0.38
C PRO A 82 -5.21 24.35 -0.20
N ARG A 83 -5.57 23.32 0.57
CA ARG A 83 -4.76 22.11 0.76
C ARG A 83 -4.93 21.09 -0.38
N ASN A 84 -5.81 21.37 -1.34
CA ASN A 84 -6.14 20.48 -2.47
C ASN A 84 -6.57 19.09 -2.01
N THR A 85 -7.69 19.02 -1.30
CA THR A 85 -8.16 17.80 -0.63
C THR A 85 -8.93 16.86 -1.56
N VAL A 86 -9.11 17.19 -2.84
CA VAL A 86 -9.83 16.33 -3.78
C VAL A 86 -8.85 15.39 -4.48
N LYS A 87 -9.03 14.07 -4.33
CA LYS A 87 -8.21 13.03 -4.97
C LYS A 87 -9.05 12.01 -5.70
N ASP A 88 -8.51 11.45 -6.78
CA ASP A 88 -9.07 10.26 -7.43
C ASP A 88 -8.70 9.02 -6.60
N GLU A 89 -9.72 8.22 -6.27
CA GLU A 89 -9.59 6.98 -5.51
C GLU A 89 -10.34 5.82 -6.21
N ILE A 90 -10.03 4.60 -5.79
CA ILE A 90 -10.49 3.35 -6.42
C ILE A 90 -11.60 2.70 -5.57
N PHE A 91 -12.72 2.34 -6.19
CA PHE A 91 -13.88 1.73 -5.54
C PHE A 91 -14.41 0.51 -6.30
N THR A 92 -15.10 -0.37 -5.58
CA THR A 92 -16.08 -1.30 -6.17
C THR A 92 -17.43 -0.60 -6.29
N LYS A 93 -18.34 -1.15 -7.10
CA LYS A 93 -19.72 -0.64 -7.26
C LYS A 93 -20.45 -0.45 -5.92
N ASP A 94 -20.27 -1.37 -4.97
CA ASP A 94 -20.99 -1.35 -3.71
C ASP A 94 -20.43 -0.35 -2.70
N ASN A 95 -19.14 -0.01 -2.84
CA ASN A 95 -18.39 0.85 -1.93
C ASN A 95 -18.24 2.29 -2.45
N LEU A 96 -18.85 2.63 -3.60
CA LEU A 96 -18.81 3.98 -4.12
C LEU A 96 -19.46 4.97 -3.13
N PRO A 97 -18.81 6.10 -2.80
CA PRO A 97 -19.38 7.09 -1.88
C PRO A 97 -20.72 7.64 -2.38
N LYS A 98 -21.80 7.47 -1.61
CA LYS A 98 -23.17 7.75 -2.08
C LYS A 98 -23.74 9.12 -1.69
N LYS A 99 -23.11 9.86 -0.79
CA LYS A 99 -23.68 11.11 -0.24
C LYS A 99 -22.71 12.27 -0.33
N ARG A 100 -23.19 13.37 -0.93
CA ARG A 100 -22.70 14.73 -0.67
C ARG A 100 -23.39 15.19 0.61
N ARG A 101 -22.66 15.75 1.56
CA ARG A 101 -23.28 16.26 2.80
C ARG A 101 -23.98 17.58 2.51
#